data_AF-A0A7W8Z9K1-F1
#
_entry.id   AF-A0A7W8Z9K1-F1
#
_cell.length_a   1.000
_cell.length_b   1.000
_cell.length_c   1.000
_cell.angle_alpha   90.00
_cell.angle_beta   90.00
_cell.angle_gamma   90.00
#
_symmetry.space_group_name_H-M   'P 1'
#
loop_
_entity.id
_entity.type
_entity.pdbx_description
1 polymer ?
#
loop_
_entity_poly.entity_id
_entity_poly.type
_entity_poly.pdbx_seq_one_letter_code
_entity_poly.pdbx_strand_id
1 'polypeptide(L)'
;MYLHTLDQYLTRFPGRFALVVYSPPARRIRDEPLWTVLERGLGLNGPVVRGDRVRLAPEGLTPIEGVADYVAPHFLGVRTGDGLYRFIEGSKSTVVIGHHIFSDSVDPADNERMWLGWLLALFEPDDSR
;
A
#
# COMPACT_ATOMS: atom_id res chain seq x y z
N MET A 1 -2.13 10.75 7.98
CA MET A 1 -1.75 9.32 7.96
C MET A 1 -0.94 8.93 9.19
N TYR A 2 0.28 9.44 9.41
CA TYR A 2 1.18 8.93 10.46
C TYR A 2 0.63 8.88 11.89
N LEU A 3 0.03 9.96 12.41
CA LEU A 3 -0.60 9.94 13.74
C LEU A 3 -1.80 8.99 13.80
N HIS A 4 -2.53 8.84 12.70
CA HIS A 4 -3.60 7.87 12.60
C HIS A 4 -3.06 6.43 12.59
N THR A 5 -1.97 6.16 11.89
CA THR A 5 -1.27 4.87 11.93
C THR A 5 -0.85 4.52 13.35
N LEU A 6 -0.28 5.50 14.09
CA LEU A 6 0.11 5.32 15.48
C LEU A 6 -1.09 5.01 16.38
N ASP A 7 -2.19 5.75 16.26
CA ASP A 7 -3.44 5.49 16.97
C ASP A 7 -3.97 4.06 16.71
N GLN A 8 -4.00 3.63 15.45
CA GLN A 8 -4.44 2.28 15.10
C GLN A 8 -3.50 1.20 15.63
N TYR A 9 -2.19 1.43 15.56
CA TYR A 9 -1.18 0.53 16.12
C TYR A 9 -1.40 0.32 17.62
N LEU A 10 -1.46 1.42 18.38
CA LEU A 10 -1.59 1.37 19.84
C LEU A 10 -2.93 0.80 20.29
N THR A 11 -4.01 1.08 19.55
CA THR A 11 -5.37 0.66 19.92
C THR A 11 -5.68 -0.78 19.53
N ARG A 12 -5.10 -1.29 18.43
CA ARG A 12 -5.50 -2.57 17.82
C ARG A 12 -4.45 -3.67 17.90
N PHE A 13 -3.17 -3.29 18.04
CA PHE A 13 -2.05 -4.24 18.00
C PHE A 13 -1.09 -4.06 19.20
N PRO A 14 -1.59 -4.00 20.44
CA PRO A 14 -0.72 -3.82 21.60
C PRO A 14 0.29 -4.96 21.71
N GLY A 15 1.57 -4.62 21.89
CA GLY A 15 2.65 -5.57 22.10
C GLY A 15 3.19 -6.28 20.85
N ARG A 16 2.76 -5.90 19.64
CA ARG A 16 3.28 -6.47 18.38
C ARG A 16 4.15 -5.46 17.63
N PHE A 17 5.19 -5.91 16.92
CA PHE A 17 6.16 -5.06 16.21
C PHE A 17 5.82 -4.93 14.73
N ALA A 18 6.11 -3.76 14.15
CA ALA A 18 5.86 -3.49 12.74
C ALA A 18 7.10 -3.63 11.87
N LEU A 19 6.89 -4.10 10.64
CA LEU A 19 7.89 -4.19 9.58
C LEU A 19 7.59 -3.18 8.49
N VAL A 20 8.44 -2.17 8.37
CA VAL A 20 8.22 -1.05 7.44
C VAL A 20 8.95 -1.33 6.13
N VAL A 21 8.18 -1.32 5.05
CA VAL A 21 8.70 -1.35 3.67
C VAL A 21 8.81 0.10 3.18
N TYR A 22 9.80 0.39 2.34
CA TYR A 22 9.90 1.64 1.61
C TYR A 22 10.29 1.35 0.17
N SER A 23 9.72 2.07 -0.79
CA SER A 23 10.11 1.97 -2.20
C SER A 23 10.98 3.15 -2.63
N PRO A 24 11.96 2.94 -3.52
CA PRO A 24 12.59 4.03 -4.25
C PRO A 24 11.60 4.77 -5.16
N PRO A 25 11.97 5.96 -5.65
CA PRO A 25 11.14 6.77 -6.54
C PRO A 25 10.71 5.99 -7.78
N ALA A 26 9.39 5.87 -8.00
CA ALA A 26 8.86 5.37 -9.26
C ALA A 26 9.23 6.38 -10.38
N ARG A 27 9.86 5.91 -11.46
CA ARG A 27 10.06 6.74 -12.66
C ARG A 27 8.76 6.70 -13.47
N ARG A 28 8.29 7.89 -13.82
CA ARG A 28 7.00 8.15 -14.46
C ARG A 28 6.83 7.42 -15.80
N ILE A 29 5.65 6.85 -16.02
CA ILE A 29 5.05 6.60 -17.34
C ILE A 29 4.07 7.75 -17.65
N ARG A 30 3.99 8.16 -18.91
CA ARG A 30 3.30 9.37 -19.38
C ARG A 30 1.78 9.31 -19.20
N ASP A 31 1.18 10.51 -19.16
CA ASP A 31 -0.24 10.84 -19.39
C ASP A 31 -1.31 10.52 -18.32
N GLU A 32 -0.98 9.79 -17.24
CA GLU A 32 -1.95 9.50 -16.17
C GLU A 32 -1.49 9.92 -14.74
N PRO A 33 -2.39 10.34 -13.83
CA PRO A 33 -2.04 10.58 -12.44
C PRO A 33 -1.53 9.32 -11.74
N LEU A 34 -0.42 9.46 -11.01
CA LEU A 34 0.28 8.38 -10.31
C LEU A 34 -0.65 7.60 -9.35
N TRP A 35 -1.47 8.33 -8.60
CA TRP A 35 -2.44 7.73 -7.69
C TRP A 35 -3.46 6.83 -8.38
N THR A 36 -3.96 7.24 -9.56
CA THR A 36 -4.96 6.49 -10.31
C THR A 36 -4.39 5.16 -10.83
N VAL A 37 -3.13 5.16 -11.27
CA VAL A 37 -2.40 3.93 -11.63
C VAL A 37 -2.26 3.02 -10.42
N LEU A 38 -1.89 3.58 -9.26
CA LEU A 38 -1.76 2.82 -8.01
C LEU A 38 -3.08 2.19 -7.57
N GLU A 39 -4.18 2.95 -7.58
CA GLU A 39 -5.50 2.46 -7.20
C GLU A 39 -5.94 1.28 -8.07
N ARG A 40 -5.75 1.37 -9.39
CA ARG A 40 -6.03 0.25 -10.30
C ARG A 40 -5.10 -0.93 -10.08
N GLY A 41 -3.80 -0.69 -9.87
CA GLY A 41 -2.84 -1.74 -9.58
C GLY A 41 -3.19 -2.50 -8.30
N LEU A 42 -3.79 -1.82 -7.31
CA LEU A 42 -4.33 -2.43 -6.10
C LEU A 42 -5.66 -3.18 -6.33
N GLY A 43 -6.25 -3.13 -7.53
CA GLY A 43 -7.52 -3.77 -7.86
C GLY A 43 -8.75 -2.98 -7.44
N LEU A 44 -8.62 -1.67 -7.17
CA LEU A 44 -9.74 -0.81 -6.83
C LEU A 44 -10.46 -0.35 -8.10
N ASN A 45 -11.78 -0.55 -8.14
CA ASN A 45 -12.62 -0.29 -9.32
C ASN A 45 -13.49 0.98 -9.18
N GLY A 46 -13.15 1.86 -8.24
CA GLY A 46 -13.91 3.07 -7.94
C GLY A 46 -13.41 3.79 -6.69
N PRO A 47 -14.00 4.94 -6.35
CA PRO A 47 -13.61 5.71 -5.18
C PRO A 47 -13.85 4.89 -3.90
N VAL A 48 -12.82 4.82 -3.05
CA VAL A 48 -12.91 4.22 -1.72
C VAL A 48 -13.31 5.31 -0.73
N VAL A 49 -14.25 5.02 0.17
CA VAL A 49 -14.54 5.89 1.30
C VAL A 49 -14.08 5.27 2.61
N ARG A 50 -13.80 6.13 3.59
CA ARG A 50 -13.39 5.67 4.91
C ARG A 50 -14.48 4.80 5.53
N GLY A 51 -14.10 3.62 6.02
CA GLY A 51 -14.99 2.62 6.59
C GLY A 51 -15.37 1.50 5.64
N ASP A 52 -15.09 1.64 4.34
CA ASP A 52 -15.37 0.59 3.36
C ASP A 52 -14.59 -0.70 3.65
N ARG A 53 -15.24 -1.83 3.39
CA ARG A 53 -14.53 -3.10 3.24
C ARG A 53 -13.94 -3.15 1.84
N VAL A 54 -12.62 -3.29 1.78
CA VAL A 54 -11.86 -3.31 0.54
C VAL A 54 -11.11 -4.63 0.41
N ARG A 55 -10.94 -5.06 -0.84
CA ARG A 55 -10.09 -6.18 -1.21
C ARG A 55 -9.06 -5.66 -2.19
N LEU A 56 -7.82 -5.54 -1.74
CA LEU A 56 -6.70 -5.20 -2.61
C LEU A 56 -6.17 -6.49 -3.24
N ALA A 57 -6.02 -6.51 -4.56
CA ALA A 57 -5.54 -7.67 -5.30
C ALA A 57 -4.40 -7.28 -6.27
N PRO A 58 -3.26 -6.78 -5.75
CA PRO A 58 -2.09 -6.52 -6.58
C PRO A 58 -1.56 -7.80 -7.22
N GLU A 59 -1.25 -7.72 -8.52
CA GLU A 59 -0.80 -8.86 -9.31
C GLU A 59 0.46 -9.52 -8.71
N GLY A 60 0.47 -10.85 -8.64
CA GLY A 60 1.58 -11.62 -8.07
C GLY A 60 1.69 -11.56 -6.54
N LEU A 61 0.82 -10.82 -5.85
CA LEU A 61 0.79 -10.73 -4.39
C LEU A 61 -0.45 -11.41 -3.81
N THR A 62 -0.38 -11.77 -2.52
CA THR A 62 -1.55 -12.30 -1.81
C THR A 62 -2.58 -11.18 -1.63
N PRO A 63 -3.86 -11.40 -1.95
CA PRO A 63 -4.90 -10.40 -1.75
C PRO A 63 -5.01 -9.98 -0.29
N ILE A 64 -5.23 -8.68 -0.07
CA ILE A 64 -5.42 -8.08 1.25
C ILE A 64 -6.89 -7.74 1.41
N GLU A 65 -7.53 -8.27 2.45
CA GLU A 65 -8.91 -7.93 2.80
C GLU A 65 -8.94 -7.16 4.12
N GLY A 66 -9.56 -5.99 4.11
CA GLY A 66 -9.54 -5.11 5.27
C GLY A 66 -10.54 -3.97 5.19
N VAL A 67 -10.40 -3.03 6.11
CA VAL A 67 -11.20 -1.81 6.17
C VAL A 67 -10.34 -0.62 5.79
N ALA A 68 -10.85 0.25 4.91
CA ALA A 68 -10.25 1.53 4.59
C ALA A 68 -10.34 2.46 5.82
N ASP A 69 -9.34 2.44 6.70
CA ASP A 69 -9.34 3.19 7.96
C ASP A 69 -8.94 4.66 7.77
N TYR A 70 -8.27 4.96 6.66
CA TYR A 70 -7.82 6.29 6.26
C TYR A 70 -7.93 6.47 4.75
N VAL A 71 -8.59 7.54 4.30
CA VAL A 71 -8.67 7.93 2.89
C VAL A 71 -8.46 9.44 2.78
N ALA A 72 -7.56 9.86 1.90
CA ALA A 72 -7.39 11.26 1.48
C ALA A 72 -6.80 11.28 0.05
N PRO A 73 -6.76 12.43 -0.65
CA PRO A 73 -6.42 12.50 -2.09
C PRO A 73 -5.11 11.85 -2.57
N HIS A 74 -4.17 11.55 -1.67
CA HIS A 74 -2.88 10.91 -1.96
C HIS A 74 -2.51 9.83 -0.92
N PHE A 75 -3.52 9.35 -0.19
CA PHE A 75 -3.33 8.50 0.97
C PHE A 75 -4.44 7.46 1.06
N LEU A 76 -4.03 6.19 1.15
CA LEU A 76 -4.93 5.09 1.46
C LEU A 76 -4.33 4.27 2.60
N GLY A 77 -5.14 4.04 3.62
CA GLY A 77 -4.84 3.17 4.75
C GLY A 77 -5.84 2.03 4.77
N VAL A 78 -5.33 0.79 4.83
CA VAL A 78 -6.15 -0.40 4.99
C VAL A 78 -5.70 -1.14 6.24
N ARG A 79 -6.64 -1.38 7.15
CA ARG A 79 -6.42 -2.18 8.35
C ARG A 79 -7.04 -3.55 8.18
N THR A 80 -6.24 -4.59 8.40
CA THR A 80 -6.66 -6.00 8.45
C THR A 80 -6.74 -6.47 9.91
N GLY A 81 -6.93 -7.77 10.13
CA GLY A 81 -6.86 -8.38 11.46
C GLY A 81 -5.43 -8.48 12.02
N ASP A 82 -4.43 -8.37 11.17
CA ASP A 82 -3.02 -8.68 11.45
C ASP A 82 -2.04 -7.67 10.82
N GLY A 83 -2.52 -6.56 10.27
CA GLY A 83 -1.66 -5.58 9.63
C GLY A 83 -2.29 -4.23 9.34
N LEU A 84 -1.42 -3.25 9.13
CA LEU A 84 -1.74 -1.93 8.61
C LEU A 84 -0.99 -1.71 7.29
N TYR A 85 -1.71 -1.46 6.22
CA TYR A 85 -1.17 -1.24 4.88
C TYR A 85 -1.36 0.22 4.52
N ARG A 86 -0.26 0.95 4.24
CA ARG A 86 -0.25 2.40 4.05
C ARG A 86 0.33 2.72 2.69
N PHE A 87 -0.48 3.30 1.82
CA PHE A 87 -0.11 3.76 0.49
C PHE A 87 -0.09 5.29 0.49
N ILE A 88 1.00 5.86 0.00
CA ILE A 88 1.26 7.29 0.04
C ILE A 88 1.85 7.71 -1.30
N GLU A 89 1.20 8.65 -1.98
CA GLU A 89 1.88 9.40 -3.04
C GLU A 89 2.69 10.54 -2.40
N GLY A 90 4.00 10.46 -2.58
CA GLY A 90 4.98 11.42 -2.08
C GLY A 90 5.37 12.46 -3.14
N SER A 91 6.27 13.37 -2.74
CA SER A 91 6.83 14.37 -3.66
C SER A 91 7.60 13.73 -4.82
N LYS A 92 7.81 14.46 -5.93
CA LYS A 92 8.63 14.03 -7.08
C LYS A 92 8.17 12.71 -7.73
N SER A 93 6.86 12.50 -7.85
CA SER A 93 6.26 11.30 -8.46
C SER A 93 6.67 10.00 -7.75
N THR A 94 6.73 10.02 -6.42
CA THR A 94 7.08 8.83 -5.63
C THR A 94 5.85 8.16 -5.05
N VAL A 95 5.87 6.83 -4.97
CA VAL A 95 4.92 6.07 -4.15
C VAL A 95 5.69 5.45 -3.00
N VAL A 96 5.15 5.58 -1.80
CA VAL A 96 5.66 4.94 -0.58
C VAL A 96 4.60 3.96 -0.09
N ILE A 97 5.06 2.73 0.19
CA ILE A 97 4.24 1.65 0.71
C ILE A 97 4.78 1.29 2.09
N GLY A 98 4.11 1.73 3.15
CA GLY A 98 4.47 1.42 4.52
C GLY A 98 3.57 0.33 5.08
N HIS A 99 4.12 -0.83 5.40
CA HIS A 99 3.37 -1.87 6.11
C HIS A 99 3.71 -1.89 7.59
N HIS A 100 2.77 -2.38 8.38
CA HIS A 100 2.97 -2.78 9.76
C HIS A 100 2.32 -4.15 9.89
N ILE A 101 3.08 -5.22 9.71
CA ILE A 101 2.58 -6.59 9.71
C ILE A 101 2.84 -7.20 11.08
N PHE A 102 1.84 -7.85 11.66
CA PHE A 102 1.84 -8.42 13.00
C PHE A 102 1.62 -9.93 13.02
N SER A 103 1.78 -10.57 11.86
CA SER A 103 1.73 -12.03 11.70
C SER A 103 3.13 -12.61 11.66
N ASP A 104 3.35 -13.72 12.38
CA ASP A 104 4.61 -14.48 12.35
C ASP A 104 4.78 -15.30 11.06
N SER A 105 3.73 -15.39 10.23
CA SER A 105 3.75 -16.12 8.95
C SER A 105 4.35 -15.32 7.80
N VAL A 106 4.67 -14.04 8.01
CA VAL A 106 5.20 -13.16 6.97
C VAL A 106 6.65 -12.85 7.27
N ASP A 107 7.55 -13.30 6.40
CA ASP A 107 8.94 -12.87 6.45
C ASP A 107 9.05 -11.41 5.95
N PRO A 108 9.66 -10.50 6.73
CA PRO A 108 9.78 -9.10 6.35
C PRO A 108 10.53 -8.86 5.05
N ALA A 109 11.64 -9.56 4.83
CA ALA A 109 12.49 -9.33 3.68
C ALA A 109 11.81 -9.84 2.42
N ASP A 110 11.10 -10.97 2.52
CA ASP A 110 10.30 -11.51 1.42
C ASP A 110 9.15 -10.56 1.07
N ASN A 111 8.42 -10.07 2.09
CA ASN A 111 7.35 -9.10 1.88
C ASN A 111 7.87 -7.80 1.25
N GLU A 112 8.99 -7.25 1.74
CA GLU A 112 9.63 -6.08 1.14
C GLU A 112 9.98 -6.32 -0.33
N ARG A 113 10.65 -7.42 -0.66
CA ARG A 113 11.05 -7.76 -2.04
C ARG A 113 9.84 -7.91 -2.95
N MET A 114 8.79 -8.60 -2.51
CA MET A 114 7.59 -8.81 -3.31
C MET A 114 6.87 -7.50 -3.61
N TRP A 115 6.66 -6.65 -2.61
CA TRP A 115 5.99 -5.36 -2.80
C TRP A 115 6.81 -4.37 -3.61
N LEU A 116 8.13 -4.35 -3.42
CA LEU A 116 9.03 -3.55 -4.24
C LEU A 116 9.00 -4.02 -5.71
N GLY A 117 9.09 -5.33 -5.95
CA GLY A 117 9.03 -5.90 -7.29
C GLY A 117 7.73 -5.58 -8.01
N TRP A 118 6.59 -5.73 -7.32
CA TRP A 118 5.28 -5.34 -7.85
C TRP A 118 5.21 -3.84 -8.19
N LEU A 119 5.69 -2.98 -7.29
CA LEU A 119 5.64 -1.53 -7.50
C LEU A 119 6.53 -1.08 -8.66
N LEU A 120 7.70 -1.72 -8.84
CA LEU A 120 8.56 -1.48 -9.98
C LEU A 120 7.89 -1.92 -11.28
N ALA A 121 7.33 -3.13 -11.34
CA ALA A 121 6.61 -3.63 -12.50
C ALA A 121 5.38 -2.76 -12.86
N LEU A 122 4.65 -2.26 -11.86
CA LEU A 122 3.50 -1.38 -12.06
C LEU A 122 3.88 -0.05 -12.75
N PHE A 123 5.11 0.42 -12.51
CA PHE A 123 5.61 1.70 -13.01
C PHE A 123 6.77 1.55 -14.02
N GLU A 124 7.03 0.34 -14.50
CA GLU A 124 8.04 0.09 -15.53
C GLU A 124 7.58 0.71 -16.87
N PRO A 125 8.42 1.53 -17.53
CA PRO A 125 8.06 2.08 -18.83
C PRO A 125 7.79 0.94 -19.82
N ASP A 126 6.63 1.00 -20.46
CA ASP A 126 6.26 0.08 -21.54
C ASP A 126 7.28 0.24 -22.68
N ASP A 127 8.17 -0.74 -22.84
CA ASP A 127 9.22 -0.74 -23.87
C ASP A 127 8.66 -1.09 -25.27
N SER A 128 7.32 -1.11 -25.42
CA SER A 128 6.65 -1.43 -26.68
C SER A 128 5.93 -0.22 -27.30
N ARG A 129 6.64 0.53 -28.16
CA ARG A 129 6.06 1.21 -29.33
C ARG A 129 7.08 1.63 -30.37
#